data_AF-A0A0G2FJP5-F1
#
_entry.id   AF-A0A0G2FJP5-F1
#
_cell.length_a   1.000
_cell.length_b   1.000
_cell.length_c   1.000
_cell.angle_alpha   90.00
_cell.angle_beta   90.00
_cell.angle_gamma   90.00
#
_symmetry.space_group_name_H-M   'P 1'
#
loop_
_entity.id
_entity.type
_entity.pdbx_description
1 polymer ?
#
loop_
_entity_poly.entity_id
_entity_poly.type
_entity_poly.pdbx_seq_one_letter_code
_entity_poly.pdbx_strand_id
1 'polypeptide(L)'
;MIIKQYITDQAPRRLKISDDDLAACQKAASLTTHPSALLRAFTAAEDILKSECYPRFVRNSQRNANKPRLVFVRVIAFTVIMIGFLASQVMVLSSLSQFYRVLSIILWWPGFTTLIAAIQGLCLFLQLRGLRQLPPGEQEQLLDDVDADDHAHELNSAAEVTTHISSDKDRRSSKQPAHGMAIRVTSRNDDPLRKPSMQTFGPANKYRRRAIVKAYQSKPMARKVWDDAVKTRNRNIKMLQDRTLFLSICWGGAISSVLTVVSLFIPVMKVL
;
A
#
# COMPACT_ATOMS: atom_id res chain seq x y z
N MET A 1 27.06 11.92 20.70
CA MET A 1 25.84 11.08 20.78
C MET A 1 25.38 10.60 19.39
N ILE A 2 25.22 11.50 18.41
CA ILE A 2 24.81 11.18 17.02
C ILE A 2 25.77 10.19 16.34
N ILE A 3 27.08 10.41 16.47
CA ILE A 3 28.12 9.57 15.84
C ILE A 3 27.98 8.10 16.27
N LYS A 4 27.81 7.83 17.57
CA LYS A 4 27.63 6.46 18.10
C LYS A 4 26.37 5.77 17.55
N GLN A 5 25.32 6.55 17.28
CA GLN A 5 24.01 6.02 16.89
C GLN A 5 23.88 5.76 15.38
N TYR A 6 24.59 6.54 14.55
CA TYR A 6 24.40 6.54 13.09
C TYR A 6 25.68 6.32 12.26
N ILE A 7 26.88 6.57 12.81
CA ILE A 7 28.15 6.64 12.04
C ILE A 7 29.15 5.54 12.44
N THR A 8 29.12 5.08 13.69
CA THR A 8 29.98 3.96 14.13
C THR A 8 29.63 2.67 13.38
N ASP A 9 30.62 1.80 13.14
CA ASP A 9 30.41 0.57 12.37
C ASP A 9 29.32 -0.35 12.97
N GLN A 10 29.28 -0.43 14.30
CA GLN A 10 28.25 -1.18 15.05
C GLN A 10 27.06 -0.32 15.48
N ALA A 11 26.83 0.80 14.80
CA ALA A 11 25.73 1.71 15.12
C ALA A 11 24.36 1.02 14.94
N PRO A 12 23.44 1.14 15.91
CA PRO A 12 22.12 0.52 15.82
C PRO A 12 21.28 1.08 14.67
N ARG A 13 21.52 2.32 14.26
CA ARG A 13 20.89 2.97 13.09
C ARG A 13 21.95 3.42 12.09
N ARG A 14 22.92 2.54 11.79
CA ARG A 14 23.99 2.82 10.82
C ARG A 14 23.42 3.35 9.50
N LEU A 15 23.93 4.51 9.06
CA LEU A 15 23.64 5.07 7.76
C LEU A 15 24.39 4.28 6.68
N LYS A 16 23.75 4.04 5.54
CA LYS A 16 24.35 3.34 4.40
C LYS A 16 25.25 4.31 3.62
N ILE A 17 26.50 4.48 4.04
CA ILE A 17 27.52 5.32 3.37
C ILE A 17 28.74 4.49 3.00
N SER A 18 29.58 5.01 2.10
CA SER A 18 30.87 4.39 1.77
C SER A 18 31.75 4.29 3.01
N ASP A 19 32.53 3.21 3.11
CA ASP A 19 33.40 2.97 4.27
C ASP A 19 34.53 4.03 4.36
N ASP A 20 34.96 4.58 3.20
CA ASP A 20 35.93 5.68 3.14
C ASP A 20 35.38 6.98 3.75
N ASP A 21 34.14 7.33 3.40
CA ASP A 21 33.47 8.51 3.95
C ASP A 21 33.15 8.34 5.43
N LEU A 22 32.83 7.11 5.84
CA LEU A 22 32.63 6.75 7.23
C LEU A 22 33.92 6.94 8.05
N ALA A 23 35.06 6.45 7.55
CA ALA A 23 36.36 6.64 8.19
C ALA A 23 36.76 8.13 8.24
N ALA A 24 36.53 8.88 7.16
CA ALA A 24 36.79 10.31 7.10
C ALA A 24 35.95 11.11 8.11
N CYS A 25 34.64 10.81 8.21
CA CYS A 25 33.76 11.43 9.20
C CYS A 25 34.13 11.05 10.64
N GLN A 26 34.53 9.81 10.90
CA GLN A 26 34.99 9.39 12.23
C GLN A 26 36.29 10.10 12.63
N LYS A 27 37.25 10.20 11.70
CA LYS A 27 38.50 10.95 11.91
C LYS A 27 38.21 12.42 12.17
N ALA A 28 37.40 13.07 11.34
CA ALA A 28 37.02 14.47 11.53
C ALA A 28 36.29 14.71 12.86
N ALA A 29 35.36 13.82 13.22
CA ALA A 29 34.62 13.91 14.48
C ALA A 29 35.47 13.67 15.73
N SER A 30 36.61 12.98 15.61
CA SER A 30 37.57 12.82 16.71
C SER A 30 38.40 14.09 16.95
N LEU A 31 38.58 14.91 15.90
CA LEU A 31 39.39 16.12 15.92
C LEU A 31 38.59 17.39 16.22
N THR A 32 37.30 17.43 15.82
CA THR A 32 36.46 18.63 15.99
C THR A 32 34.99 18.27 16.22
N THR A 33 34.30 19.13 16.96
CA THR A 33 32.84 19.08 17.21
C THR A 33 32.05 19.96 16.24
N HIS A 34 32.72 20.62 15.29
CA HIS A 34 32.07 21.50 14.34
C HIS A 34 31.13 20.72 13.39
N PRO A 35 29.93 21.23 13.05
CA PRO A 35 28.96 20.52 12.22
C PRO A 35 29.48 20.13 10.83
N SER A 36 30.48 20.84 10.29
CA SER A 36 31.10 20.51 9.00
C SER A 36 31.78 19.13 8.98
N ALA A 37 32.17 18.58 10.13
CA ALA A 37 32.75 17.24 10.22
C ALA A 37 31.79 16.15 9.73
N LEU A 38 30.48 16.41 9.77
CA LEU A 38 29.42 15.49 9.35
C LEU A 38 28.87 15.80 7.95
N LEU A 39 29.44 16.77 7.25
CA LEU A 39 28.91 17.23 5.96
C LEU A 39 28.87 16.11 4.92
N ARG A 40 29.91 15.27 4.84
CA ARG A 40 29.94 14.13 3.89
C ARG A 40 28.86 13.10 4.16
N ALA A 41 28.65 12.77 5.44
CA ALA A 41 27.58 11.86 5.83
C ALA A 41 26.19 12.47 5.53
N PHE A 42 26.03 13.77 5.70
CA PHE A 42 24.79 14.48 5.36
C PHE A 42 24.52 14.48 3.85
N THR A 43 25.50 14.84 3.02
CA THR A 43 25.34 14.85 1.56
C THR A 43 25.04 13.45 1.03
N ALA A 44 25.72 12.42 1.53
CA ALA A 44 25.43 11.04 1.16
C ALA A 44 24.00 10.60 1.59
N ALA A 45 23.54 11.02 2.77
CA ALA A 45 22.16 10.75 3.21
C ALA A 45 21.14 11.46 2.32
N GLU A 46 21.39 12.71 1.96
CA GLU A 46 20.54 13.51 1.08
C GLU A 46 20.45 12.89 -0.33
N ASP A 47 21.59 12.44 -0.87
CA ASP A 47 21.65 11.75 -2.15
C ASP A 47 20.83 10.46 -2.13
N ILE A 48 20.93 9.65 -1.08
CA ILE A 48 20.12 8.43 -0.92
C ILE A 48 18.63 8.78 -0.80
N LEU A 49 18.31 9.85 -0.07
CA LEU A 49 16.93 10.29 0.13
C LEU A 49 16.29 10.68 -1.22
N LYS A 50 17.01 11.45 -2.04
CA LYS A 50 16.55 11.93 -3.35
C LYS A 50 16.54 10.82 -4.42
N SER A 51 17.60 10.02 -4.48
CA SER A 51 17.79 9.02 -5.55
C SER A 51 17.03 7.71 -5.31
N GLU A 52 16.98 7.22 -4.06
CA GLU A 52 16.36 5.93 -3.75
C GLU A 52 15.03 6.07 -3.02
N CYS A 53 15.00 6.84 -1.94
CA CYS A 53 13.85 6.87 -1.03
C CYS A 53 12.65 7.60 -1.64
N TYR A 54 12.87 8.79 -2.22
CA TYR A 54 11.81 9.60 -2.82
C TYR A 54 11.05 8.90 -3.95
N PRO A 55 11.69 8.37 -5.01
CA PRO A 55 10.95 7.67 -6.07
C PRO A 55 10.28 6.39 -5.56
N ARG A 56 10.88 5.69 -4.60
CA ARG A 56 10.23 4.54 -3.94
C ARG A 56 9.00 4.96 -3.15
N PHE A 57 9.07 6.07 -2.44
CA PHE A 57 7.96 6.65 -1.69
C PHE A 57 6.82 7.04 -2.63
N VAL A 58 7.10 7.78 -3.71
CA VAL A 58 6.10 8.17 -4.71
C VAL A 58 5.44 6.94 -5.36
N ARG A 59 6.23 5.93 -5.75
CA ARG A 59 5.67 4.70 -6.31
C ARG A 59 4.84 3.93 -5.29
N ASN A 60 5.28 3.87 -4.03
CA ASN A 60 4.55 3.16 -2.98
C ASN A 60 3.28 3.90 -2.57
N SER A 61 3.27 5.24 -2.61
CA SER A 61 2.11 6.07 -2.31
C SER A 61 1.03 5.99 -3.39
N GLN A 62 1.42 5.79 -4.66
CA GLN A 62 0.49 5.54 -5.76
C GLN A 62 -0.20 4.17 -5.67
N ARG A 63 0.49 3.15 -5.16
CA ARG A 63 -0.05 1.78 -5.09
C ARG A 63 -1.24 1.69 -4.15
N ASN A 64 -2.30 1.07 -4.66
CA ASN A 64 -3.56 0.99 -3.93
C ASN A 64 -3.76 -0.35 -3.17
N ALA A 65 -3.11 -1.41 -3.63
CA ALA A 65 -3.28 -2.76 -3.11
C ALA A 65 -1.97 -3.35 -2.61
N ASN A 66 -2.07 -4.32 -1.70
CA ASN A 66 -0.91 -5.10 -1.27
C ASN A 66 -0.46 -6.08 -2.37
N LYS A 67 0.77 -6.59 -2.22
CA LYS A 67 1.36 -7.56 -3.18
C LYS A 67 0.48 -8.80 -3.42
N PRO A 68 -0.04 -9.51 -2.40
CA PRO A 68 -0.84 -10.72 -2.64
C PRO A 68 -2.14 -10.43 -3.39
N ARG A 69 -2.84 -9.34 -3.06
CA ARG A 69 -4.05 -8.93 -3.79
C ARG A 69 -3.73 -8.59 -5.24
N LEU A 70 -2.59 -7.95 -5.49
CA LEU A 70 -2.18 -7.61 -6.86
C LEU A 70 -1.90 -8.86 -7.69
N VAL A 71 -1.25 -9.88 -7.11
CA VAL A 71 -1.05 -11.18 -7.77
C VAL A 71 -2.40 -11.85 -8.06
N PHE A 72 -3.31 -11.86 -7.10
CA PHE A 72 -4.66 -12.40 -7.27
C PHE A 72 -5.42 -11.72 -8.42
N VAL A 73 -5.40 -10.38 -8.47
CA VAL A 73 -6.04 -9.60 -9.54
C VAL A 73 -5.41 -9.89 -10.91
N ARG A 74 -4.08 -10.07 -10.97
CA ARG A 74 -3.41 -10.45 -12.22
C ARG A 74 -3.83 -11.84 -12.71
N VAL A 75 -3.97 -12.80 -11.81
CA VAL A 75 -4.46 -14.14 -12.16
C VAL A 75 -5.88 -14.06 -12.72
N ILE A 76 -6.78 -13.33 -12.05
CA ILE A 76 -8.15 -13.13 -12.55
C ILE A 76 -8.14 -12.45 -13.94
N ALA A 77 -7.37 -11.38 -14.09
CA ALA A 77 -7.28 -10.67 -15.37
C ALA A 77 -6.78 -11.59 -16.50
N PHE A 78 -5.75 -12.40 -16.21
CA PHE A 78 -5.23 -13.38 -17.16
C PHE A 78 -6.28 -14.44 -17.51
N THR A 79 -7.01 -14.97 -16.53
CA THR A 79 -8.09 -15.95 -16.80
C THR A 79 -9.20 -15.35 -17.67
N VAL A 80 -9.58 -14.10 -17.45
CA VAL A 80 -10.58 -13.40 -18.27
C VAL A 80 -10.09 -13.23 -19.70
N ILE A 81 -8.82 -12.84 -19.88
CA ILE A 81 -8.20 -12.73 -21.21
C ILE A 81 -8.20 -14.09 -21.91
N MET A 82 -7.83 -15.17 -21.21
CA MET A 82 -7.83 -16.53 -21.76
C MET A 82 -9.23 -17.00 -22.16
N ILE A 83 -10.26 -16.73 -21.36
CA ILE A 83 -11.65 -17.03 -21.73
C ILE A 83 -12.05 -16.24 -22.99
N GLY A 84 -11.62 -14.97 -23.11
CA GLY A 84 -11.84 -14.18 -24.33
C GLY A 84 -11.18 -14.77 -25.57
N PHE A 85 -9.94 -15.28 -25.43
CA PHE A 85 -9.28 -15.99 -26.51
C PHE A 85 -10.02 -17.27 -26.90
N LEU A 86 -10.41 -18.09 -25.92
CA LEU A 86 -11.17 -19.31 -26.17
C LEU A 86 -12.52 -19.01 -26.87
N ALA A 87 -13.25 -18.01 -26.39
CA ALA A 87 -14.50 -17.56 -27.01
C ALA A 87 -14.26 -17.10 -28.46
N SER A 88 -13.19 -16.35 -28.72
CA SER A 88 -12.82 -15.92 -30.08
C SER A 88 -12.49 -17.12 -30.97
N GLN A 89 -11.74 -18.12 -30.49
CA GLN A 89 -11.43 -19.33 -31.25
C GLN A 89 -12.68 -20.15 -31.57
N VAL A 90 -13.57 -20.36 -30.59
CA VAL A 90 -14.85 -21.04 -30.79
C VAL A 90 -15.70 -20.31 -31.84
N MET A 91 -15.74 -18.98 -31.80
CA MET A 91 -16.45 -18.19 -32.80
C MET A 91 -15.83 -18.28 -34.19
N VAL A 92 -14.49 -18.39 -34.31
CA VAL A 92 -13.80 -18.55 -35.59
C VAL A 92 -14.09 -19.92 -36.23
N LEU A 93 -14.17 -20.97 -35.40
CA LEU A 93 -14.51 -22.33 -35.85
C LEU A 93 -16.00 -22.50 -36.17
N SER A 94 -16.85 -21.68 -35.54
CA SER A 94 -18.28 -21.69 -35.80
C SER A 94 -18.61 -21.01 -37.13
N SER A 95 -19.59 -21.51 -37.88
CA SER A 95 -20.09 -20.90 -39.12
C SER A 95 -20.94 -19.64 -38.90
N LEU A 96 -20.88 -19.03 -37.70
CA LEU A 96 -21.65 -17.84 -37.35
C LEU A 96 -21.12 -16.59 -38.07
N SER A 97 -21.96 -15.55 -38.15
CA SER A 97 -21.62 -14.30 -38.81
C SER A 97 -20.42 -13.60 -38.15
N GLN A 98 -19.62 -12.91 -38.97
CA GLN A 98 -18.37 -12.25 -38.56
C GLN A 98 -18.57 -11.21 -37.44
N PHE A 99 -19.77 -10.65 -37.28
CA PHE A 99 -20.08 -9.64 -36.26
C PHE A 99 -20.00 -10.18 -34.83
N TYR A 100 -20.23 -11.48 -34.60
CA TYR A 100 -20.11 -12.05 -33.26
C TYR A 100 -18.67 -12.00 -32.72
N ARG A 101 -17.66 -11.91 -33.59
CA ARG A 101 -16.24 -11.76 -33.19
C ARG A 101 -15.98 -10.44 -32.46
N VAL A 102 -16.75 -9.40 -32.78
CA VAL A 102 -16.66 -8.11 -32.09
C VAL A 102 -17.09 -8.24 -30.63
N LEU A 103 -17.96 -9.19 -30.29
CA LEU A 103 -18.41 -9.43 -28.92
C LEU A 103 -17.24 -9.85 -28.01
N SER A 104 -16.18 -10.47 -28.55
CA SER A 104 -14.97 -10.80 -27.78
C SER A 104 -14.25 -9.55 -27.24
N ILE A 105 -14.43 -8.35 -27.84
CA ILE A 105 -13.85 -7.10 -27.35
C ILE A 105 -14.32 -6.77 -25.93
N ILE A 106 -15.58 -7.11 -25.62
CA ILE A 106 -16.21 -6.79 -24.34
C ILE A 106 -15.55 -7.55 -23.19
N LEU A 107 -14.92 -8.69 -23.51
CA LEU A 107 -14.22 -9.53 -22.54
C LEU A 107 -12.72 -9.18 -22.49
N TRP A 108 -12.10 -8.90 -23.63
CA TRP A 108 -10.68 -8.51 -23.70
C TRP A 108 -10.40 -7.14 -23.11
N TRP A 109 -11.24 -6.13 -23.39
CA TRP A 109 -10.99 -4.77 -22.92
C TRP A 109 -10.88 -4.66 -21.39
N PRO A 110 -11.84 -5.16 -20.57
CA PRO A 110 -11.68 -5.12 -19.12
C PRO A 110 -10.52 -6.02 -18.64
N GLY A 111 -10.23 -7.12 -19.33
CA GLY A 111 -9.11 -8.01 -19.04
C GLY A 111 -7.75 -7.30 -19.15
N PHE A 112 -7.46 -6.69 -20.31
CA PHE A 112 -6.22 -5.95 -20.53
C PHE A 112 -6.11 -4.70 -19.66
N THR A 113 -7.21 -3.94 -19.50
CA THR A 113 -7.25 -2.78 -18.61
C THR A 113 -6.87 -3.17 -17.17
N THR A 114 -7.47 -4.24 -16.66
CA THR A 114 -7.21 -4.74 -15.31
C THR A 114 -5.77 -5.25 -15.18
N LEU A 115 -5.25 -5.93 -16.20
CA LEU A 115 -3.88 -6.43 -16.19
C LEU A 115 -2.84 -5.29 -16.14
N ILE A 116 -3.00 -4.26 -16.98
CA ILE A 116 -2.08 -3.11 -17.03
C ILE A 116 -2.13 -2.31 -15.73
N ALA A 117 -3.33 -2.03 -15.22
CA ALA A 117 -3.49 -1.37 -13.92
C ALA A 117 -2.84 -2.20 -12.79
N ALA A 118 -2.98 -3.52 -12.83
CA ALA A 118 -2.37 -4.41 -11.85
C ALA A 118 -0.84 -4.51 -12.00
N ILE A 119 -0.26 -4.26 -13.18
CA ILE A 119 1.20 -4.14 -13.34
C ILE A 119 1.70 -2.87 -12.63
N GLN A 120 0.97 -1.77 -12.75
CA GLN A 120 1.29 -0.49 -12.12
C GLN A 120 1.02 -0.49 -10.60
N GLY A 121 0.26 -1.47 -10.10
CA GLY A 121 0.00 -1.65 -8.67
C GLY A 121 -1.33 -1.06 -8.19
N LEU A 122 -2.27 -0.89 -9.12
CA LEU A 122 -3.64 -0.47 -8.88
C LEU A 122 -4.56 -1.68 -8.98
N CYS A 123 -5.55 -1.71 -8.10
CA CYS A 123 -6.68 -2.62 -8.22
C CYS A 123 -7.94 -1.77 -8.42
N LEU A 124 -8.60 -1.95 -9.57
CA LEU A 124 -9.75 -1.15 -9.98
C LEU A 124 -10.86 -1.17 -8.93
N PHE A 125 -11.12 -2.33 -8.33
CA PHE A 125 -12.18 -2.48 -7.34
C PHE A 125 -11.99 -1.60 -6.10
N LEU A 126 -10.75 -1.46 -5.62
CA LEU A 126 -10.48 -0.56 -4.49
C LEU A 126 -10.51 0.90 -4.94
N GLN A 127 -10.01 1.20 -6.13
CA GLN A 127 -10.01 2.56 -6.67
C GLN A 127 -11.43 3.09 -6.81
N LEU A 128 -12.34 2.28 -7.36
CA LEU A 128 -13.76 2.61 -7.51
C LEU A 128 -14.44 2.86 -6.15
N ARG A 129 -14.03 2.15 -5.11
CA ARG A 129 -14.53 2.36 -3.73
C ARG A 129 -13.80 3.49 -2.99
N GLY A 130 -12.76 4.09 -3.58
CA GLY A 130 -11.91 5.06 -2.90
C GLY A 130 -11.17 4.49 -1.68
N LEU A 131 -10.95 3.18 -1.67
CA LEU A 131 -10.26 2.47 -0.59
C LEU A 131 -8.82 2.18 -0.99
N ARG A 132 -7.95 1.99 0.02
CA ARG A 132 -6.54 1.63 -0.12
C ARG A 132 -6.12 0.66 0.97
N GLN A 133 -5.37 -0.37 0.59
CA GLN A 133 -4.69 -1.24 1.54
C GLN A 133 -3.35 -0.63 1.89
N LEU A 134 -3.17 -0.27 3.16
CA LEU A 134 -1.91 0.27 3.63
C LEU A 134 -0.90 -0.86 3.89
N PRO A 135 0.41 -0.60 3.70
CA PRO A 135 1.45 -1.44 4.24
C PRO A 135 1.32 -1.59 5.76
N PRO A 136 1.77 -2.70 6.35
CA PRO A 136 1.57 -2.98 7.77
C PRO A 136 2.24 -1.94 8.70
N GLY A 137 3.26 -1.22 8.23
CA GLY A 137 3.89 -0.15 8.99
C GLY A 137 3.10 1.17 9.02
N GLU A 138 2.28 1.44 8.01
CA GLU A 138 1.41 2.63 7.98
C GLU A 138 0.08 2.35 8.71
N GLN A 139 -0.34 1.08 8.78
CA GLN A 139 -1.53 0.67 9.53
C GLN A 139 -1.36 0.87 11.05
N GLU A 140 -0.16 0.62 11.58
CA GLU A 140 0.20 0.92 12.98
C GLU A 140 -0.07 2.39 13.31
N GLN A 141 0.40 3.31 12.46
CA GLN A 141 0.23 4.73 12.68
C GLN A 141 -1.25 5.15 12.68
N LEU A 142 -2.07 4.58 11.80
CA LEU A 142 -3.50 4.87 11.78
C LEU A 142 -4.24 4.34 13.02
N LEU A 143 -3.83 3.19 13.56
CA LEU A 143 -4.42 2.66 14.79
C LEU A 143 -4.08 3.58 15.96
N ASP A 144 -2.80 3.97 16.07
CA ASP A 144 -2.35 4.88 17.13
C ASP A 144 -3.05 6.26 17.05
N ASP A 145 -3.30 6.77 15.83
CA ASP A 145 -4.00 8.05 15.64
C ASP A 145 -5.49 7.96 16.04
N VAL A 146 -6.15 6.82 15.78
CA VAL A 146 -7.56 6.60 16.19
C VAL A 146 -7.68 6.42 17.70
N ASP A 147 -6.78 5.67 18.32
CA ASP A 147 -6.77 5.50 19.78
C ASP A 147 -6.53 6.85 20.49
N ALA A 148 -5.68 7.72 19.93
CA ALA A 148 -5.45 9.06 20.47
C ALA A 148 -6.70 9.97 20.40
N ASP A 149 -7.46 9.89 19.31
CA ASP A 149 -8.70 10.66 19.13
C ASP A 149 -9.80 10.16 20.10
N ASP A 150 -9.96 8.85 20.25
CA ASP A 150 -10.94 8.25 21.19
C ASP A 150 -10.61 8.61 22.64
N HIS A 151 -9.32 8.59 23.03
CA HIS A 151 -8.90 9.04 24.36
C HIS A 151 -9.09 10.54 24.58
N ALA A 152 -8.89 11.37 23.56
CA ALA A 152 -9.15 12.82 23.66
C ALA A 152 -10.66 13.10 23.84
N HIS A 153 -11.52 12.35 23.15
CA HIS A 153 -12.97 12.43 23.33
C HIS A 153 -13.41 11.93 24.72
N GLU A 154 -12.81 10.86 25.24
CA GLU A 154 -13.10 10.34 26.59
C GLU A 154 -12.67 11.32 27.70
N LEU A 155 -11.50 11.97 27.56
CA LEU A 155 -11.05 13.04 28.46
C LEU A 155 -11.95 14.27 28.41
N ASN A 156 -12.38 14.68 27.21
CA ASN A 156 -13.28 15.82 27.05
C ASN A 156 -14.68 15.52 27.61
N SER A 157 -15.22 14.31 27.38
CA SER A 157 -16.50 13.90 27.98
C SER A 157 -16.40 13.67 29.49
N ALA A 158 -15.28 13.17 30.03
CA ALA A 158 -15.08 13.05 31.48
C ALA A 158 -14.96 14.43 32.16
N ALA A 159 -14.32 15.40 31.50
CA ALA A 159 -14.26 16.78 31.96
C ALA A 159 -15.65 17.46 31.93
N GLU A 160 -16.48 17.16 30.92
CA GLU A 160 -17.84 17.70 30.79
C GLU A 160 -18.85 17.02 31.75
N VAL A 161 -18.66 15.74 32.06
CA VAL A 161 -19.49 14.99 33.03
C VAL A 161 -19.25 15.43 34.48
N THR A 162 -18.11 16.06 34.80
CA THR A 162 -17.84 16.56 36.16
C THR A 162 -18.58 17.86 36.48
N THR A 163 -19.23 18.50 35.50
CA THR A 163 -20.02 19.74 35.70
C THR A 163 -21.52 19.57 35.88
N HIS A 164 -22.06 18.34 35.91
CA HIS A 164 -23.47 18.11 36.20
C HIS A 164 -23.67 16.98 37.24
N ILE A 165 -23.45 17.32 38.52
CA ILE A 165 -24.04 16.57 39.64
C ILE A 165 -25.46 17.10 39.85
N SER A 166 -26.44 16.45 39.23
CA SER A 166 -27.80 16.38 39.77
C SER A 166 -28.57 15.23 39.12
N SER A 167 -28.86 14.24 39.96
CA SER A 167 -29.97 13.26 39.93
C SER A 167 -30.68 12.99 38.60
N ASP A 168 -30.61 11.76 38.10
CA ASP A 168 -31.81 10.91 38.11
C ASP A 168 -31.53 9.43 37.82
N LYS A 169 -32.48 8.62 38.25
CA LYS A 169 -32.51 7.15 38.31
C LYS A 169 -33.11 6.55 37.03
N ASP A 170 -32.76 5.29 36.77
CA ASP A 170 -33.51 4.28 36.01
C ASP A 170 -33.31 4.08 34.49
N ARG A 171 -33.18 2.78 34.15
CA ARG A 171 -33.61 2.00 32.95
C ARG A 171 -32.61 1.56 31.85
N ARG A 172 -32.32 0.25 31.92
CA ARG A 172 -32.50 -0.83 30.90
C ARG A 172 -31.82 -0.73 29.51
N SER A 173 -30.86 -1.66 29.32
CA SER A 173 -30.76 -2.69 28.26
C SER A 173 -30.78 -2.27 26.77
N SER A 174 -29.66 -2.50 26.09
CA SER A 174 -29.67 -3.18 24.77
C SER A 174 -28.33 -3.87 24.47
N LYS A 175 -28.40 -5.17 24.15
CA LYS A 175 -27.31 -6.03 23.69
C LYS A 175 -27.10 -5.82 22.18
N GLN A 176 -25.85 -5.65 21.73
CA GLN A 176 -25.42 -5.93 20.36
C GLN A 176 -24.23 -6.90 20.38
N PRO A 177 -24.23 -7.97 19.56
CA PRO A 177 -23.08 -8.87 19.45
C PRO A 177 -22.13 -8.36 18.37
N ALA A 178 -21.00 -7.79 18.78
CA ALA A 178 -19.90 -7.48 17.87
C ALA A 178 -19.04 -8.74 17.67
N HIS A 179 -19.25 -9.45 16.56
CA HIS A 179 -18.29 -10.41 16.03
C HIS A 179 -17.11 -9.66 15.38
N GLY A 180 -16.28 -9.06 16.22
CA GLY A 180 -14.98 -8.51 15.85
C GLY A 180 -13.92 -9.30 16.60
N MET A 181 -13.07 -10.03 15.87
CA MET A 181 -11.92 -10.74 16.43
C MET A 181 -10.92 -9.72 16.97
N ALA A 182 -11.12 -9.31 18.23
CA ALA A 182 -10.21 -8.46 18.97
C ALA A 182 -8.88 -9.19 19.11
N ILE A 183 -7.88 -8.74 18.34
CA ILE A 183 -6.50 -9.00 18.68
C ILE A 183 -6.29 -8.29 20.02
N ARG A 184 -6.22 -9.05 21.11
CA ARG A 184 -5.88 -8.56 22.44
C ARG A 184 -4.41 -8.13 22.41
N VAL A 185 -4.16 -6.95 21.85
CA VAL A 185 -2.92 -6.22 22.07
C VAL A 185 -3.05 -5.68 23.48
N THR A 186 -2.20 -6.17 24.38
CA THR A 186 -2.08 -5.65 25.74
C THR A 186 -1.88 -4.14 25.65
N SER A 187 -2.94 -3.39 25.98
CA SER A 187 -2.91 -1.94 26.11
C SER A 187 -1.82 -1.58 27.12
N ARG A 188 -0.76 -0.97 26.63
CA ARG A 188 0.21 -0.25 27.45
C ARG A 188 0.16 1.17 26.94
N ASN A 189 -0.28 2.09 27.79
CA ASN A 189 -0.29 3.54 27.58
C ASN A 189 1.02 4.01 26.93
N ASP A 190 1.05 4.14 25.62
CA ASP A 190 2.23 4.54 24.88
C ASP A 190 1.89 5.81 24.09
N ASP A 191 2.16 6.94 24.74
CA ASP A 191 2.32 8.29 24.20
C ASP A 191 2.94 8.26 22.77
N PRO A 192 2.47 9.04 21.77
CA PRO A 192 3.03 9.04 20.41
C PRO A 192 4.55 9.30 20.33
N LEU A 193 5.15 9.91 21.35
CA LEU A 193 6.61 10.07 21.51
C LEU A 193 7.35 8.79 21.95
N ARG A 194 6.61 7.75 22.35
CA ARG A 194 7.12 6.49 22.87
C ARG A 194 7.32 5.44 21.77
N LYS A 195 6.90 5.72 20.52
CA LYS A 195 7.22 4.87 19.37
C LYS A 195 8.75 4.71 19.29
N PRO A 196 9.29 3.50 19.47
CA PRO A 196 10.74 3.30 19.56
C PRO A 196 11.46 3.71 18.27
N SER A 197 10.76 3.77 17.14
CA SER A 197 11.30 4.29 15.87
C SER A 197 11.37 5.80 15.78
N MET A 198 10.49 6.55 16.47
CA MET A 198 10.45 8.02 16.43
C MET A 198 11.33 8.66 17.51
N GLN A 199 11.81 7.90 18.49
CA GLN A 199 12.82 8.35 19.43
C GLN A 199 14.13 8.68 18.72
N THR A 200 14.69 9.87 18.98
CA THR A 200 15.94 10.40 18.42
C THR A 200 17.12 9.41 18.58
N PHE A 201 17.15 8.70 19.70
CA PHE A 201 18.14 7.68 20.06
C PHE A 201 17.50 6.33 20.41
N GLY A 202 16.38 5.99 19.76
CA GLY A 202 15.69 4.74 19.98
C GLY A 202 16.46 3.51 19.45
N PRO A 203 15.96 2.29 19.72
CA PRO A 203 16.60 1.05 19.30
C PRO A 203 16.74 0.95 17.76
N ALA A 204 17.49 -0.07 17.32
CA ALA A 204 17.76 -0.32 15.90
C ALA A 204 16.46 -0.37 15.08
N ASN A 205 16.40 0.41 14.00
CA ASN A 205 15.21 0.52 13.14
C ASN A 205 15.11 -0.69 12.18
N LYS A 206 14.79 -1.87 12.72
CA LYS A 206 14.63 -3.11 11.95
C LYS A 206 13.16 -3.33 11.58
N TYR A 207 12.74 -2.84 10.41
CA TYR A 207 11.37 -2.96 9.91
C TYR A 207 10.81 -4.40 10.01
N ARG A 208 11.56 -5.41 9.54
CA ARG A 208 11.12 -6.81 9.53
C ARG A 208 10.92 -7.41 10.94
N ARG A 209 11.59 -6.87 11.97
CA ARG A 209 11.48 -7.39 13.34
C ARG A 209 10.26 -6.86 14.09
N ARG A 210 9.58 -5.84 13.57
CA ARG A 210 8.39 -5.26 14.20
C ARG A 210 7.29 -6.30 14.37
N ALA A 211 6.60 -6.27 15.50
CA ALA A 211 5.57 -7.24 15.85
C ALA A 211 4.44 -7.28 14.81
N ILE A 212 3.97 -6.12 14.36
CA ILE A 212 2.92 -5.99 13.35
C ILE A 212 3.36 -6.56 11.99
N VAL A 213 4.62 -6.36 11.60
CA VAL A 213 5.16 -6.93 10.37
C VAL A 213 5.24 -8.46 10.47
N LYS A 214 5.63 -9.01 11.62
CA LYS A 214 5.62 -10.46 11.87
C LYS A 214 4.20 -11.02 11.86
N ALA A 215 3.26 -10.36 12.54
CA ALA A 215 1.85 -10.74 12.57
C ALA A 215 1.22 -10.69 11.17
N TYR A 216 1.57 -9.69 10.36
CA TYR A 216 1.15 -9.64 8.96
C TYR A 216 1.77 -10.79 8.15
N GLN A 217 3.05 -11.10 8.36
CA GLN A 217 3.73 -12.19 7.64
C GLN A 217 3.12 -13.56 7.96
N SER A 218 2.70 -13.81 9.19
CA SER A 218 2.06 -15.07 9.61
C SER A 218 0.63 -15.25 9.08
N LYS A 219 -0.04 -14.20 8.59
CA LYS A 219 -1.37 -14.34 7.98
C LYS A 219 -1.30 -15.22 6.72
N PRO A 220 -2.30 -16.12 6.49
CA PRO A 220 -2.39 -16.87 5.24
C PRO A 220 -2.62 -15.93 4.05
N MET A 221 -2.22 -16.37 2.85
CA MET A 221 -2.27 -15.55 1.63
C MET A 221 -3.69 -15.06 1.30
N ALA A 222 -4.71 -15.90 1.49
CA ALA A 222 -6.10 -15.52 1.31
C ALA A 222 -6.47 -14.34 2.22
N ARG A 223 -6.23 -14.44 3.53
CA ARG A 223 -6.53 -13.35 4.47
C ARG A 223 -5.78 -12.05 4.12
N LYS A 224 -4.59 -12.14 3.52
CA LYS A 224 -3.88 -10.95 3.02
C LYS A 224 -4.57 -10.33 1.80
N VAL A 225 -5.18 -11.10 0.90
CA VAL A 225 -5.90 -10.54 -0.26
C VAL A 225 -7.09 -9.68 0.21
N TRP A 226 -7.85 -10.17 1.20
CA TRP A 226 -9.01 -9.49 1.78
C TRP A 226 -8.69 -8.70 3.06
N ASP A 227 -7.45 -8.25 3.22
CA ASP A 227 -7.08 -7.42 4.39
C ASP A 227 -7.80 -6.07 4.36
N ASP A 228 -7.94 -5.46 5.54
CA ASP A 228 -8.69 -4.22 5.73
C ASP A 228 -8.19 -3.10 4.83
N ALA A 229 -9.12 -2.32 4.31
CA ALA A 229 -8.84 -1.21 3.41
C ALA A 229 -9.37 0.08 4.01
N VAL A 230 -8.54 1.12 3.97
CA VAL A 230 -8.84 2.44 4.54
C VAL A 230 -9.25 3.38 3.42
N LYS A 231 -10.16 4.31 3.71
CA LYS A 231 -10.59 5.32 2.74
C LYS A 231 -9.47 6.32 2.45
N THR A 232 -9.16 6.53 1.18
CA THR A 232 -8.13 7.48 0.76
C THR A 232 -8.64 8.92 0.98
N ARG A 233 -8.08 9.64 1.97
CA ARG A 233 -8.46 11.02 2.29
C ARG A 233 -7.82 12.06 1.35
N ASN A 234 -6.62 11.78 0.83
CA ASN A 234 -5.82 12.74 0.08
C ASN A 234 -6.22 12.84 -1.40
N ARG A 235 -6.70 14.02 -1.83
CA ARG A 235 -7.10 14.31 -3.23
C ARG A 235 -5.93 14.18 -4.22
N ASN A 236 -4.73 14.60 -3.83
CA ASN A 236 -3.54 14.55 -4.69
C ASN A 236 -3.17 13.11 -5.06
N ILE A 237 -3.28 12.17 -4.11
CA ILE A 237 -3.01 10.75 -4.35
C ILE A 237 -4.06 10.18 -5.31
N LYS A 238 -5.34 10.52 -5.09
CA LYS A 238 -6.43 10.09 -5.97
C LYS A 238 -6.23 10.56 -7.41
N MET A 239 -5.88 11.84 -7.61
CA MET A 239 -5.60 12.38 -8.94
C MET A 239 -4.47 11.64 -9.66
N LEU A 240 -3.43 11.25 -8.93
CA LEU A 240 -2.30 10.51 -9.48
C LEU A 240 -2.71 9.09 -9.91
N GLN A 241 -3.53 8.42 -9.09
CA GLN A 241 -4.09 7.11 -9.39
C GLN A 241 -5.08 7.14 -10.56
N ASP A 242 -5.93 8.16 -10.64
CA ASP A 242 -6.93 8.31 -11.70
C ASP A 242 -6.26 8.54 -13.07
N ARG A 243 -5.16 9.30 -13.13
CA ARG A 243 -4.35 9.44 -14.35
C ARG A 243 -3.79 8.10 -14.83
N THR A 244 -3.25 7.33 -13.91
CA THR A 244 -2.69 6.00 -14.20
C THR A 244 -3.78 5.01 -14.63
N LEU A 245 -4.97 5.08 -14.03
CA LEU A 245 -6.13 4.30 -14.43
C LEU A 245 -6.60 4.67 -15.84
N PHE A 246 -6.72 5.97 -16.15
CA PHE A 246 -7.10 6.44 -17.48
C PHE A 246 -6.14 5.91 -18.56
N LEU A 247 -4.84 6.01 -18.31
CA LEU A 247 -3.83 5.49 -19.22
C LEU A 247 -3.97 3.97 -19.41
N SER A 248 -4.28 3.23 -18.34
CA SER A 248 -4.53 1.77 -18.42
C SER A 248 -5.76 1.43 -19.25
N ILE A 249 -6.84 2.23 -19.15
CA ILE A 249 -8.05 2.06 -19.96
C ILE A 249 -7.76 2.31 -21.44
N CYS A 250 -7.01 3.37 -21.76
CA CYS A 250 -6.60 3.69 -23.13
C CYS A 250 -5.75 2.57 -23.74
N TRP A 251 -4.71 2.10 -23.04
CA TRP A 251 -3.88 0.99 -23.52
C TRP A 251 -4.66 -0.32 -23.64
N GLY A 252 -5.51 -0.63 -22.65
CA GLY A 252 -6.35 -1.83 -22.68
C GLY A 252 -7.30 -1.85 -23.87
N GLY A 253 -7.92 -0.70 -24.18
CA GLY A 253 -8.80 -0.51 -25.34
C GLY A 253 -8.05 -0.54 -26.68
N ALA A 254 -6.85 0.04 -26.75
CA ALA A 254 -6.03 -0.01 -27.95
C ALA A 254 -5.61 -1.45 -28.29
N ILE A 255 -5.13 -2.21 -27.29
CA ILE A 255 -4.73 -3.61 -27.48
C ILE A 255 -5.93 -4.48 -27.86
N SER A 256 -7.07 -4.33 -27.18
CA SER A 256 -8.27 -5.11 -27.51
C SER A 256 -8.81 -4.79 -28.90
N SER A 257 -8.79 -3.52 -29.31
CA SER A 257 -9.20 -3.08 -30.65
C SER A 257 -8.33 -3.70 -31.74
N VAL A 258 -7.00 -3.61 -31.60
CA VAL A 258 -6.05 -4.24 -32.54
C VAL A 258 -6.32 -5.75 -32.64
N LEU A 259 -6.51 -6.42 -31.50
CA LEU A 259 -6.77 -7.87 -31.48
C LEU A 259 -8.09 -8.24 -32.17
N THR A 260 -9.14 -7.42 -32.02
CA THR A 260 -10.39 -7.63 -32.75
C THR A 260 -10.27 -7.40 -34.24
N VAL A 261 -9.55 -6.37 -34.67
CA VAL A 261 -9.31 -6.12 -36.10
C VAL A 261 -8.59 -7.31 -36.72
N VAL A 262 -7.53 -7.82 -36.06
CA VAL A 262 -6.83 -9.04 -36.50
C VAL A 262 -7.78 -10.23 -36.57
N SER A 263 -8.62 -10.44 -35.56
CA SER A 263 -9.62 -11.53 -35.54
C SER A 263 -10.63 -11.43 -36.69
N LEU A 264 -10.99 -10.22 -37.14
CA LEU A 264 -11.89 -10.01 -38.28
C LEU A 264 -11.26 -10.41 -39.63
N PHE A 265 -9.94 -10.28 -39.77
CA PHE A 265 -9.24 -10.64 -41.01
C PHE A 265 -8.99 -12.15 -41.18
N ILE A 266 -9.19 -12.96 -40.14
CA ILE A 266 -9.01 -14.41 -40.22
C ILE A 266 -10.19 -15.02 -40.99
N PRO A 267 -9.99 -15.67 -42.15
CA PRO A 267 -11.08 -16.27 -42.91
C PRO A 267 -11.80 -17.35 -42.08
N VAL A 268 -13.13 -17.46 -42.25
CA VAL A 268 -13.92 -18.52 -41.62
C VAL A 268 -13.47 -19.86 -42.22
N MET A 269 -12.87 -20.72 -41.41
CA MET A 269 -12.61 -22.10 -41.82
C MET A 269 -13.92 -22.86 -41.77
N LYS A 270 -14.52 -23.11 -42.94
CA LYS A 270 -15.62 -24.07 -43.04
C LYS A 270 -15.03 -25.47 -42.88
N VAL A 271 -15.12 -26.03 -41.68
CA VAL A 271 -14.86 -27.46 -41.49
C VAL A 271 -16.05 -28.19 -42.12
N LEU A 272 -15.77 -28.95 -43.18
CA LEU A 272 -16.74 -29.68 -44.00
C LEU A 272 -17.39 -30.82 -43.22
#